data_AF-A0A0F9FXV9-F1
#
_entry.id   AF-A0A0F9FXV9-F1
#
_cell.length_a   1.000
_cell.length_b   1.000
_cell.length_c   1.000
_cell.angle_alpha   90.00
_cell.angle_beta   90.00
_cell.angle_gamma   90.00
#
_symmetry.space_group_name_H-M   'P 1'
#
loop_
_entity.id
_entity.type
_entity.pdbx_description
1 polymer ?
#
loop_
_entity_poly.entity_id
_entity_poly.type
_entity_poly.pdbx_seq_one_letter_code
_entity_poly.pdbx_strand_id
1 'polypeptide(L)'
;MTAQADEFVWKRRHLVGLDELTAEEIVYILDTAESFREVSTRSIKKVPALRGKVVALLFFEDSTRTRMSFELAASRLSADTVQLSAKGSSVAKGETTLDTARNIEAMGVDIFVIRHGQSGAPHMLARRLNSSVVNAGDGQHEHPTQGLLDIFTIRQRLGQVAGLRVAIVGDIAHSRVARSNIIGLRKLGAEVVVVGPPTLVPSAIAAMGCQISHNLDDVLGEVDVVNMLRIQFERFGTNLFPSVREYSRLYGLTAERLKRAAPDILVMHQVCHEFMGSIATPELSFDRIPHARLLIIGDYHKRVKLETRGAHGQKLMVLSPGSTNLREISEQRDKVVFILYEDLSVKVARIPTRQVIEPPDLLMEESVEDLLEDLDTLISDAQIKAVRAGLPVELHRPIIYVRYHRRLVGKEPRLLK
;
A
#
# COMPACT_ATOMS: atom_id res chain seq x y z
N MET A 1 30.54 -4.12 35.93
CA MET A 1 31.00 -4.39 34.55
C MET A 1 29.77 -4.73 33.73
N THR A 2 29.15 -3.72 33.12
CA THR A 2 28.09 -3.94 32.13
C THR A 2 28.76 -4.46 30.87
N ALA A 3 28.49 -5.72 30.53
CA ALA A 3 28.88 -6.26 29.23
C ALA A 3 28.30 -5.33 28.14
N GLN A 4 29.17 -4.69 27.36
CA GLN A 4 28.78 -4.09 26.09
C GLN A 4 28.17 -5.23 25.27
N ALA A 5 26.87 -5.17 25.01
CA ALA A 5 26.27 -6.06 24.03
C ALA A 5 26.96 -5.79 22.70
N ASP A 6 27.58 -6.81 22.11
CA ASP A 6 28.20 -6.70 20.80
C ASP A 6 27.19 -6.12 19.80
N GLU A 7 27.56 -5.01 19.15
CA GLU A 7 26.71 -4.33 18.18
C GLU A 7 26.46 -5.27 17.00
N PHE A 8 25.18 -5.48 16.65
CA PHE A 8 24.83 -6.36 15.54
C PHE A 8 25.36 -5.78 14.21
N VAL A 9 26.16 -6.55 13.49
CA VAL A 9 26.72 -6.15 12.19
C VAL A 9 25.99 -6.86 11.06
N TRP A 10 25.35 -6.08 10.19
CA TRP A 10 24.75 -6.60 8.96
C TRP A 10 25.81 -7.11 7.97
N LYS A 11 25.75 -8.39 7.61
CA LYS A 11 26.75 -9.06 6.74
C LYS A 11 26.22 -9.42 5.35
N ARG A 12 24.94 -9.18 5.06
CA ARG A 12 24.33 -9.58 3.77
C ARG A 12 24.55 -8.51 2.72
N ARG A 13 24.91 -8.97 1.52
CA ARG A 13 25.03 -8.12 0.33
C ARG A 13 23.70 -7.93 -0.39
N HIS A 14 22.86 -8.95 -0.39
CA HIS A 14 21.60 -9.00 -1.13
C HIS A 14 20.42 -9.19 -0.18
N LEU A 15 19.24 -8.74 -0.59
CA LEU A 15 17.95 -9.02 0.04
C LEU A 15 17.04 -9.67 -0.99
N VAL A 16 17.19 -10.99 -1.17
CA VAL A 16 16.47 -11.75 -2.22
C VAL A 16 15.26 -12.53 -1.69
N GLY A 17 15.20 -12.81 -0.39
CA GLY A 17 14.10 -13.52 0.26
C GLY A 17 14.16 -13.34 1.78
N LEU A 18 13.10 -13.70 2.49
CA LEU A 18 13.11 -13.75 3.95
C LEU A 18 13.57 -15.10 4.47
N ASP A 19 13.59 -16.14 3.63
CA ASP A 19 13.94 -17.50 4.04
C ASP A 19 15.39 -17.63 4.53
N GLU A 20 16.31 -16.85 3.97
CA GLU A 20 17.70 -16.88 4.42
C GLU A 20 17.98 -15.99 5.63
N LEU A 21 17.10 -15.04 5.97
CA LEU A 21 17.34 -14.09 7.06
C LEU A 21 17.11 -14.72 8.43
N THR A 22 17.96 -14.41 9.39
CA THR A 22 17.73 -14.71 10.81
C THR A 22 16.69 -13.76 11.41
N ALA A 23 16.17 -14.10 12.60
CA ALA A 23 15.24 -13.22 13.30
C ALA A 23 15.91 -11.88 13.66
N GLU A 24 17.17 -11.92 14.06
CA GLU A 24 18.01 -10.77 14.39
C GLU A 24 18.24 -9.88 13.17
N GLU A 25 18.51 -10.48 12.00
CA GLU A 25 18.63 -9.76 10.72
C GLU A 25 17.32 -9.04 10.35
N ILE A 26 16.17 -9.70 10.51
CA ILE A 26 14.86 -9.07 10.28
C ILE A 26 14.66 -7.89 11.24
N VAL A 27 14.85 -8.10 12.55
CA VAL A 27 14.70 -7.05 13.56
C VAL A 27 15.61 -5.87 13.28
N TYR A 28 16.86 -6.11 12.89
CA TYR A 28 17.81 -5.05 12.52
C TYR A 28 17.30 -4.19 11.35
N ILE A 29 16.73 -4.80 10.30
CA ILE A 29 16.09 -4.05 9.20
C ILE A 29 14.94 -3.20 9.73
N LEU A 30 14.07 -3.77 10.56
CA LEU A 30 12.90 -3.08 11.09
C LEU A 30 13.28 -1.91 12.00
N ASP A 31 14.31 -2.06 12.83
CA ASP A 31 14.83 -1.00 13.72
C ASP A 31 15.49 0.10 12.92
N THR A 32 16.27 -0.28 11.90
CA THR A 32 16.82 0.66 10.94
C THR A 32 15.68 1.45 10.29
N ALA A 33 14.64 0.80 9.80
CA ALA A 33 13.49 1.46 9.17
C ALA A 33 12.76 2.44 10.11
N GLU A 34 12.62 2.10 11.40
CA GLU A 34 12.04 2.99 12.41
C GLU A 34 12.84 4.30 12.54
N SER A 35 14.18 4.21 12.53
CA SER A 35 15.06 5.40 12.59
C SER A 35 14.91 6.33 11.37
N PHE A 36 14.68 5.76 10.18
CA PHE A 36 14.46 6.53 8.95
C PHE A 36 13.09 7.21 8.88
N ARG A 37 12.14 6.86 9.77
CA ARG A 37 10.83 7.50 9.80
C ARG A 37 10.94 9.01 10.08
N GLU A 38 11.85 9.41 10.96
CA GLU A 38 12.08 10.82 11.26
C GLU A 38 12.51 11.63 10.04
N VAL A 39 13.34 11.04 9.16
CA VAL A 39 13.79 11.68 7.92
C VAL A 39 12.60 12.08 7.05
N SER A 40 11.54 11.27 7.02
CA SER A 40 10.32 11.57 6.25
C SER A 40 9.50 12.74 6.81
N THR A 41 9.71 13.10 8.08
CA THR A 41 9.03 14.21 8.77
C THR A 41 9.79 15.52 8.79
N ARG A 42 11.10 15.51 8.46
CA ARG A 42 11.94 16.71 8.39
C ARG A 42 11.55 17.59 7.20
N SER A 43 11.87 18.88 7.28
CA SER A 43 11.73 19.84 6.17
C SER A 43 12.57 19.42 4.96
N ILE A 44 13.81 19.00 5.24
CA ILE A 44 14.70 18.35 4.28
C ILE A 44 14.55 16.84 4.44
N LYS A 45 13.87 16.22 3.47
CA LYS A 45 13.59 14.78 3.45
C LYS A 45 14.72 13.96 2.83
N LYS A 46 15.97 14.40 3.00
CA LYS A 46 17.16 13.77 2.42
C LYS A 46 18.22 13.54 3.48
N VAL A 47 18.85 12.37 3.41
CA VAL A 47 20.07 12.02 4.16
C VAL A 47 21.09 11.43 3.19
N PRO A 48 22.40 11.66 3.38
CA PRO A 48 23.42 11.27 2.41
C PRO A 48 23.89 9.81 2.54
N ALA A 49 23.06 8.92 3.09
CA ALA A 49 23.45 7.54 3.42
C ALA A 49 23.88 6.71 2.20
N LEU A 50 23.33 7.00 1.02
CA LEU A 50 23.69 6.38 -0.25
C LEU A 50 24.22 7.40 -1.27
N ARG A 51 24.82 8.51 -0.79
CA ARG A 51 25.40 9.51 -1.69
C ARG A 51 26.49 8.89 -2.57
N GLY A 52 26.41 9.14 -3.87
CA GLY A 52 27.35 8.58 -4.86
C GLY A 52 27.08 7.12 -5.21
N LYS A 53 25.95 6.57 -4.78
CA LYS A 53 25.46 5.25 -5.19
C LYS A 53 24.38 5.36 -6.24
N VAL A 54 24.38 4.43 -7.19
CA VAL A 54 23.38 4.34 -8.25
C VAL A 54 22.49 3.12 -8.03
N VAL A 55 21.17 3.33 -8.01
CA VAL A 55 20.14 2.31 -7.83
C VAL A 55 19.39 2.11 -9.16
N ALA A 56 19.50 0.92 -9.74
CA ALA A 56 18.70 0.53 -10.90
C ALA A 56 17.38 -0.13 -10.47
N LEU A 57 16.27 0.39 -10.98
CA LEU A 57 14.93 -0.18 -10.81
C LEU A 57 14.56 -1.01 -12.04
N LEU A 58 14.70 -2.33 -11.96
CA LEU A 58 14.39 -3.28 -13.02
C LEU A 58 13.03 -3.93 -12.78
N PHE A 59 11.99 -3.36 -13.38
CA PHE A 59 10.62 -3.83 -13.24
C PHE A 59 10.14 -4.48 -14.55
N PHE A 60 10.13 -5.81 -14.57
CA PHE A 60 9.65 -6.63 -15.69
C PHE A 60 8.16 -7.00 -15.57
N GLU A 61 7.59 -6.84 -14.37
CA GLU A 61 6.14 -6.85 -14.15
C GLU A 61 5.68 -5.45 -13.75
N ASP A 62 4.51 -5.04 -14.25
CA ASP A 62 3.93 -3.74 -13.95
C ASP A 62 3.68 -3.59 -12.44
N SER A 63 4.24 -2.53 -11.85
CA SER A 63 3.96 -2.11 -10.46
C SER A 63 4.32 -0.65 -10.24
N THR A 64 3.33 0.22 -10.34
CA THR A 64 3.51 1.66 -10.12
C THR A 64 3.92 1.97 -8.67
N ARG A 65 3.22 1.39 -7.69
CA ARG A 65 3.41 1.71 -6.26
C ARG A 65 4.75 1.22 -5.73
N THR A 66 5.10 -0.05 -5.97
CA THR A 66 6.37 -0.60 -5.53
C THR A 66 7.54 0.13 -6.18
N ARG A 67 7.46 0.43 -7.48
CA ARG A 67 8.52 1.16 -8.18
C ARG A 67 8.72 2.56 -7.59
N MET A 68 7.64 3.32 -7.43
CA MET A 68 7.71 4.68 -6.89
C MET A 68 8.20 4.71 -5.43
N SER A 69 7.87 3.71 -4.61
CA SER A 69 8.35 3.66 -3.23
C SER A 69 9.86 3.45 -3.16
N PHE A 70 10.43 2.59 -4.01
CA PHE A 70 11.89 2.42 -4.11
C PHE A 70 12.59 3.64 -4.70
N GLU A 71 12.02 4.25 -5.74
CA GLU A 71 12.54 5.49 -6.32
C GLU A 71 12.62 6.62 -5.28
N LEU A 72 11.54 6.78 -4.51
CA LEU A 72 11.48 7.76 -3.43
C LEU A 72 12.45 7.43 -2.30
N ALA A 73 12.58 6.16 -1.92
CA ALA A 73 13.53 5.73 -0.89
C ALA A 73 14.97 6.05 -1.33
N ALA A 74 15.36 5.69 -2.55
CA ALA A 74 16.69 6.01 -3.10
C ALA A 74 16.95 7.52 -3.12
N SER A 75 16.00 8.32 -3.61
CA SER A 75 16.09 9.79 -3.63
C SER A 75 16.24 10.40 -2.23
N ARG A 76 15.52 9.87 -1.23
CA ARG A 76 15.63 10.29 0.18
C ARG A 76 16.98 9.90 0.79
N LEU A 77 17.59 8.82 0.33
CA LEU A 77 18.93 8.40 0.74
C LEU A 77 20.05 9.05 -0.09
N SER A 78 19.70 10.01 -0.97
CA SER A 78 20.61 10.73 -1.86
C SER A 78 21.35 9.84 -2.87
N ALA A 79 20.75 8.70 -3.23
CA ALA A 79 21.21 7.88 -4.35
C ALA A 79 20.63 8.38 -5.68
N ASP A 80 21.38 8.17 -6.76
CA ASP A 80 20.89 8.37 -8.12
C ASP A 80 20.09 7.14 -8.55
N THR A 81 19.03 7.34 -9.33
CA THR A 81 18.14 6.26 -9.76
C THR A 81 18.13 6.13 -11.27
N VAL A 82 18.30 4.91 -11.76
CA VAL A 82 18.12 4.55 -13.18
C VAL A 82 16.93 3.62 -13.29
N GLN A 83 15.99 3.93 -14.16
CA GLN A 83 14.81 3.10 -14.36
C GLN A 83 14.87 2.38 -15.70
N LEU A 84 14.55 1.09 -15.68
CA LEU A 84 14.33 0.32 -16.90
C LEU A 84 13.02 -0.46 -16.79
N SER A 85 12.13 -0.23 -17.75
CA SER A 85 10.91 -1.01 -17.95
C SER A 85 11.10 -2.03 -19.08
N ALA A 86 10.45 -3.18 -18.97
CA ALA A 86 10.43 -4.18 -20.04
C ALA A 86 9.82 -3.61 -21.35
N LYS A 87 8.78 -2.78 -21.24
CA LYS A 87 8.21 -2.01 -22.35
C LYS A 87 9.22 -0.92 -22.76
N GLY A 88 9.91 -1.13 -23.88
CA GLY A 88 10.85 -0.17 -24.49
C GLY A 88 12.35 -0.46 -24.32
N SER A 89 12.75 -1.53 -23.63
CA SER A 89 14.17 -1.89 -23.43
C SER A 89 14.66 -2.97 -24.40
N SER A 90 15.99 -3.17 -24.46
CA SER A 90 16.65 -4.21 -25.27
C SER A 90 16.20 -5.64 -24.94
N VAL A 91 15.56 -5.85 -23.79
CA VAL A 91 14.88 -7.09 -23.42
C VAL A 91 13.78 -7.42 -24.45
N ALA A 92 13.06 -6.41 -24.95
CA ALA A 92 12.07 -6.59 -26.02
C ALA A 92 12.70 -6.97 -27.38
N LYS A 93 14.02 -6.84 -27.51
CA LYS A 93 14.81 -7.24 -28.69
C LYS A 93 15.48 -8.61 -28.53
N GLY A 94 15.12 -9.37 -27.47
CA GLY A 94 15.61 -10.73 -27.24
C GLY A 94 16.85 -10.85 -26.35
N GLU A 95 17.29 -9.76 -25.71
CA GLU A 95 18.38 -9.81 -24.72
C GLU A 95 17.93 -10.56 -23.45
N THR A 96 18.82 -11.38 -22.86
CA THR A 96 18.50 -12.08 -21.62
C THR A 96 18.48 -11.12 -20.43
N THR A 97 17.65 -11.39 -19.42
CA THR A 97 17.60 -10.60 -18.17
C THR A 97 18.99 -10.43 -17.53
N LEU A 98 19.86 -11.45 -17.64
CA LEU A 98 21.22 -11.39 -17.12
C LEU A 98 22.12 -10.46 -17.94
N ASP A 99 22.06 -10.53 -19.27
CA ASP A 99 22.90 -9.70 -20.14
C ASP A 99 22.51 -8.22 -19.98
N THR A 100 21.21 -7.91 -19.94
CA THR A 100 20.73 -6.58 -19.62
C THR A 100 21.24 -6.11 -18.26
N ALA A 101 21.17 -6.93 -17.22
CA ALA A 101 21.65 -6.56 -15.89
C ALA A 101 23.18 -6.34 -15.85
N ARG A 102 23.97 -7.16 -16.56
CA ARG A 102 25.43 -7.00 -16.67
C ARG A 102 25.82 -5.72 -17.42
N ASN A 103 25.10 -5.40 -18.48
CA ASN A 103 25.31 -4.16 -19.23
C ASN A 103 25.06 -2.94 -18.34
N ILE A 104 23.99 -2.97 -17.54
CA ILE A 104 23.68 -1.90 -16.59
C ILE A 104 24.70 -1.87 -15.44
N GLU A 105 25.17 -3.02 -14.95
CA GLU A 105 26.22 -3.10 -13.94
C GLU A 105 27.52 -2.46 -14.43
N ALA A 106 27.90 -2.70 -15.70
CA ALA A 106 29.07 -2.10 -16.32
C ALA A 106 28.96 -0.57 -16.47
N MET A 107 27.74 0.00 -16.42
CA MET A 107 27.51 1.45 -16.39
C MET A 107 27.70 2.07 -15.00
N GLY A 108 28.11 1.28 -13.99
CA GLY A 108 28.38 1.76 -12.64
C GLY A 108 27.20 1.71 -11.69
N VAL A 109 26.24 0.80 -11.90
CA VAL A 109 25.12 0.59 -10.97
C VAL A 109 25.55 -0.20 -9.75
N ASP A 110 25.33 0.32 -8.55
CA ASP A 110 25.69 -0.33 -7.28
C ASP A 110 24.61 -1.28 -6.75
N ILE A 111 23.33 -0.96 -6.97
CA ILE A 111 22.19 -1.67 -6.39
C ILE A 111 21.11 -1.90 -7.46
N PHE A 112 20.66 -3.15 -7.58
CA PHE A 112 19.53 -3.53 -8.41
C PHE A 112 18.30 -3.83 -7.54
N VAL A 113 17.21 -3.12 -7.76
CA VAL A 113 15.88 -3.46 -7.26
C VAL A 113 15.12 -4.15 -8.37
N ILE A 114 14.72 -5.41 -8.15
CA ILE A 114 14.26 -6.29 -9.22
C ILE A 114 12.86 -6.79 -8.90
N ARG A 115 11.94 -6.59 -9.84
CA ARG A 115 10.64 -7.25 -9.85
C ARG A 115 10.49 -8.03 -11.15
N HIS A 116 10.23 -9.33 -11.04
CA HIS A 116 10.27 -10.24 -12.19
C HIS A 116 9.14 -11.27 -12.13
N GLY A 117 8.59 -11.67 -13.28
CA GLY A 117 7.50 -12.65 -13.34
C GLY A 117 7.95 -14.10 -13.11
N GLN A 118 9.22 -14.40 -13.41
CA GLN A 118 9.81 -15.69 -13.09
C GLN A 118 10.36 -15.73 -11.67
N SER A 119 9.91 -16.71 -10.90
CA SER A 119 10.45 -17.06 -9.58
C SER A 119 11.96 -17.35 -9.66
N GLY A 120 12.72 -16.86 -8.68
CA GLY A 120 14.17 -17.09 -8.59
C GLY A 120 15.04 -16.17 -9.45
N ALA A 121 14.46 -15.30 -10.29
CA ALA A 121 15.25 -14.38 -11.12
C ALA A 121 16.16 -13.45 -10.28
N PRO A 122 15.70 -12.83 -9.17
CA PRO A 122 16.61 -12.06 -8.29
C PRO A 122 17.72 -12.92 -7.66
N HIS A 123 17.45 -14.17 -7.32
CA HIS A 123 18.47 -15.09 -6.78
C HIS A 123 19.51 -15.49 -7.83
N MET A 124 19.11 -15.63 -9.09
CA MET A 124 20.03 -15.88 -10.20
C MET A 124 20.95 -14.68 -10.42
N LEU A 125 20.40 -13.46 -10.41
CA LEU A 125 21.17 -12.24 -10.59
C LEU A 125 22.10 -11.97 -9.41
N ALA A 126 21.65 -12.17 -8.17
CA ALA A 126 22.49 -12.03 -6.98
C ALA A 126 23.75 -12.92 -7.02
N ARG A 127 23.68 -14.10 -7.66
CA ARG A 127 24.83 -15.01 -7.82
C ARG A 127 25.79 -14.62 -8.94
N ARG A 128 25.39 -13.73 -9.86
CA ARG A 128 26.14 -13.43 -11.09
C ARG A 128 26.56 -11.97 -11.24
N LEU A 129 26.07 -11.10 -10.35
CA LEU A 129 26.34 -9.67 -10.33
C LEU A 129 27.24 -9.30 -9.16
N ASN A 130 28.17 -8.38 -9.43
CA ASN A 130 28.99 -7.71 -8.43
C ASN A 130 28.30 -6.52 -7.78
N SER A 131 27.02 -6.27 -8.06
CA SER A 131 26.17 -5.26 -7.42
C SER A 131 25.15 -5.88 -6.46
N SER A 132 24.66 -5.10 -5.49
CA SER A 132 23.68 -5.59 -4.52
C SER A 132 22.33 -5.81 -5.20
N VAL A 133 21.56 -6.80 -4.75
CA VAL A 133 20.27 -7.15 -5.36
C VAL A 133 19.19 -7.16 -4.30
N VAL A 134 18.09 -6.45 -4.56
CA VAL A 134 16.90 -6.36 -3.71
C VAL A 134 15.70 -6.91 -4.48
N ASN A 135 15.04 -7.92 -3.94
CA ASN A 135 13.84 -8.51 -4.51
C ASN A 135 12.59 -7.69 -4.15
N ALA A 136 11.99 -7.07 -5.16
CA ALA A 136 10.73 -6.33 -5.11
C ALA A 136 9.51 -7.17 -5.56
N GLY A 137 9.69 -8.49 -5.64
CA GLY A 137 8.70 -9.51 -5.97
C GLY A 137 9.16 -10.40 -7.13
N ASP A 138 9.18 -11.72 -6.94
CA ASP A 138 9.53 -12.69 -7.97
C ASP A 138 8.47 -13.77 -8.14
N GLY A 139 7.76 -13.73 -9.27
CA GLY A 139 6.72 -14.72 -9.63
C GLY A 139 5.75 -15.03 -8.49
N GLN A 140 5.70 -16.30 -8.09
CA GLN A 140 4.91 -16.82 -6.96
C GLN A 140 5.80 -17.20 -5.76
N HIS A 141 7.08 -16.84 -5.78
CA HIS A 141 8.06 -17.28 -4.78
C HIS A 141 8.06 -16.40 -3.54
N GLU A 142 8.56 -15.16 -3.61
CA GLU A 142 8.62 -14.24 -2.47
C GLU A 142 8.40 -12.76 -2.86
N HIS A 143 8.05 -11.96 -1.85
CA HIS A 143 8.09 -10.50 -1.92
C HIS A 143 8.63 -9.98 -0.57
N PRO A 144 9.94 -10.11 -0.31
CA PRO A 144 10.50 -9.93 1.03
C PRO A 144 10.29 -8.52 1.57
N THR A 145 10.33 -7.52 0.69
CA THR A 145 10.14 -6.11 1.07
C THR A 145 8.70 -5.76 1.44
N GLN A 146 7.69 -6.45 0.88
CA GLN A 146 6.30 -6.33 1.35
C GLN A 146 6.11 -7.08 2.66
N GLY A 147 6.73 -8.26 2.81
CA GLY A 147 6.68 -9.01 4.07
C GLY A 147 7.28 -8.21 5.24
N LEU A 148 8.43 -7.58 5.02
CA LEU A 148 9.05 -6.69 6.01
C LEU A 148 8.18 -5.48 6.34
N LEU A 149 7.49 -4.89 5.35
CA LEU A 149 6.56 -3.80 5.58
C LEU A 149 5.36 -4.25 6.43
N ASP A 150 4.78 -5.40 6.14
CA ASP A 150 3.65 -5.95 6.88
C ASP A 150 4.06 -6.25 8.34
N ILE A 151 5.22 -6.88 8.55
CA ILE A 151 5.77 -7.18 9.87
C ILE A 151 6.10 -5.90 10.65
N PHE A 152 6.75 -4.93 10.01
CA PHE A 152 7.05 -3.62 10.59
C PHE A 152 5.78 -2.97 11.13
N THR A 153 4.73 -3.05 10.34
CA THR A 153 3.43 -2.48 10.63
C THR A 153 2.76 -3.16 11.81
N ILE A 154 2.76 -4.50 11.86
CA ILE A 154 2.26 -5.28 13.00
C ILE A 154 3.00 -4.87 14.27
N ARG A 155 4.34 -4.88 14.23
CA ARG A 155 5.20 -4.49 15.35
C ARG A 155 4.91 -3.07 15.84
N GLN A 156 4.71 -2.12 14.93
CA GLN A 156 4.43 -0.74 15.29
C GLN A 156 3.09 -0.57 16.01
N ARG A 157 2.08 -1.40 15.67
CA ARG A 157 0.72 -1.27 16.19
C ARG A 157 0.45 -2.08 17.44
N LEU A 158 1.07 -3.25 17.52
CA LEU A 158 0.90 -4.21 18.62
C LEU A 158 2.12 -4.27 19.55
N GLY A 159 3.19 -3.54 19.24
CA GLY A 159 4.41 -3.44 20.05
C GLY A 159 5.41 -4.57 19.80
N GLN A 160 4.92 -5.78 19.55
CA GLN A 160 5.75 -6.96 19.28
C GLN A 160 5.10 -7.86 18.22
N VAL A 161 5.86 -8.86 17.76
CA VAL A 161 5.38 -9.90 16.83
C VAL A 161 5.28 -11.26 17.51
N ALA A 162 6.21 -11.56 18.43
CA ALA A 162 6.23 -12.82 19.16
C ALA A 162 4.94 -13.03 19.96
N GLY A 163 4.39 -14.25 19.89
CA GLY A 163 3.18 -14.66 20.58
C GLY A 163 1.87 -14.15 19.96
N LEU A 164 1.93 -13.36 18.88
CA LEU A 164 0.73 -12.97 18.15
C LEU A 164 0.23 -14.12 17.27
N ARG A 165 -1.08 -14.22 17.12
CA ARG A 165 -1.72 -15.12 16.15
C ARG A 165 -2.24 -14.33 14.96
N VAL A 166 -1.71 -14.64 13.78
CA VAL A 166 -1.95 -13.91 12.52
C VAL A 166 -2.67 -14.80 11.52
N ALA A 167 -3.90 -14.42 11.15
CA ALA A 167 -4.62 -15.00 10.03
C ALA A 167 -4.20 -14.34 8.71
N ILE A 168 -3.83 -15.14 7.71
CA ILE A 168 -3.63 -14.69 6.33
C ILE A 168 -4.74 -15.30 5.49
N VAL A 169 -5.62 -14.46 4.94
CA VAL A 169 -6.88 -14.89 4.34
C VAL A 169 -6.88 -14.66 2.83
N GLY A 170 -6.98 -15.73 2.04
CA GLY A 170 -7.35 -15.67 0.63
C GLY A 170 -6.54 -16.55 -0.30
N ASP A 171 -5.99 -15.97 -1.37
CA ASP A 171 -5.23 -16.70 -2.39
C ASP A 171 -3.80 -17.01 -1.93
N ILE A 172 -3.64 -18.11 -1.19
CA ILE A 172 -2.35 -18.54 -0.63
C ILE A 172 -1.49 -19.21 -1.71
N ALA A 173 -2.11 -19.96 -2.62
CA ALA A 173 -1.45 -20.69 -3.70
C ALA A 173 -0.61 -19.78 -4.59
N HIS A 174 -1.13 -18.60 -4.94
CA HIS A 174 -0.48 -17.71 -5.91
C HIS A 174 0.15 -16.46 -5.29
N SER A 175 0.03 -16.25 -3.98
CA SER A 175 0.51 -15.05 -3.30
C SER A 175 1.94 -15.19 -2.79
N ARG A 176 2.88 -14.56 -3.50
CA ARG A 176 4.26 -14.34 -3.05
C ARG A 176 4.36 -13.58 -1.72
N VAL A 177 3.38 -12.72 -1.42
CA VAL A 177 3.36 -11.96 -0.16
C VAL A 177 2.91 -12.84 1.00
N ALA A 178 1.94 -13.74 0.79
CA ALA A 178 1.53 -14.71 1.80
C ALA A 178 2.73 -15.55 2.25
N ARG A 179 3.53 -16.04 1.30
CA ARG A 179 4.74 -16.81 1.57
C ARG A 179 5.76 -16.01 2.39
N SER A 180 6.10 -14.79 1.99
CA SER A 180 7.03 -13.96 2.76
C SER A 180 6.48 -13.62 4.15
N ASN A 181 5.18 -13.36 4.30
CA ASN A 181 4.57 -13.14 5.61
C ASN A 181 4.66 -14.38 6.51
N ILE A 182 4.34 -15.57 6.00
CA ILE A 182 4.46 -16.82 6.78
C ILE A 182 5.89 -16.99 7.29
N ILE A 183 6.89 -16.81 6.42
CA ILE A 183 8.31 -16.97 6.78
C ILE A 183 8.70 -15.96 7.85
N GLY A 184 8.49 -14.66 7.60
CA GLY A 184 8.98 -13.61 8.48
C GLY A 184 8.25 -13.56 9.82
N LEU A 185 6.92 -13.74 9.83
CA LEU A 185 6.12 -13.77 11.07
C LEU A 185 6.53 -14.93 11.97
N ARG A 186 6.70 -16.14 11.40
CA ARG A 186 7.11 -17.31 12.17
C ARG A 186 8.52 -17.19 12.73
N LYS A 187 9.45 -16.62 11.96
CA LYS A 187 10.81 -16.36 12.45
C LYS A 187 10.84 -15.42 13.65
N LEU A 188 9.87 -14.51 13.74
CA LEU A 188 9.71 -13.60 14.87
C LEU A 188 8.79 -14.15 15.97
N GLY A 189 8.40 -15.43 15.91
CA GLY A 189 7.65 -16.11 16.96
C GLY A 189 6.14 -15.89 16.93
N ALA A 190 5.57 -15.43 15.82
CA ALA A 190 4.11 -15.41 15.64
C ALA A 190 3.57 -16.77 15.20
N GLU A 191 2.37 -17.09 15.66
CA GLU A 191 1.57 -18.19 15.14
C GLU A 191 0.84 -17.73 13.88
N VAL A 192 0.97 -18.49 12.79
CA VAL A 192 0.34 -18.13 11.51
C VAL A 192 -0.69 -19.18 11.14
N VAL A 193 -1.90 -18.71 10.85
CA VAL A 193 -2.98 -19.52 10.26
C VAL A 193 -3.31 -18.99 8.89
N VAL A 194 -3.29 -19.85 7.88
CA VAL A 194 -3.74 -19.50 6.53
C VAL A 194 -5.19 -19.94 6.35
N VAL A 195 -5.99 -19.06 5.75
CA VAL A 195 -7.43 -19.26 5.62
C VAL A 195 -7.85 -19.05 4.18
N GLY A 196 -8.61 -19.99 3.62
CA GLY A 196 -9.12 -19.88 2.26
C GLY A 196 -9.73 -21.19 1.76
N PRO A 197 -10.35 -21.19 0.58
CA PRO A 197 -10.91 -22.42 0.02
C PRO A 197 -9.80 -23.43 -0.29
N PRO A 198 -10.08 -24.74 -0.25
CA PRO A 198 -9.08 -25.78 -0.55
C PRO A 198 -8.39 -25.61 -1.89
N THR A 199 -9.07 -25.01 -2.88
CA THR A 199 -8.50 -24.72 -4.21
C THR A 199 -7.46 -23.59 -4.20
N LEU A 200 -7.44 -22.74 -3.17
CA LEU A 200 -6.51 -21.62 -3.01
C LEU A 200 -5.53 -21.79 -1.85
N VAL A 201 -5.66 -22.85 -1.06
CA VAL A 201 -4.78 -23.15 0.08
C VAL A 201 -4.22 -24.57 -0.09
N PRO A 202 -3.08 -24.72 -0.78
CA PRO A 202 -2.46 -26.02 -0.99
C PRO A 202 -2.01 -26.61 0.35
N SER A 203 -2.32 -27.89 0.61
CA SER A 203 -1.93 -28.56 1.87
C SER A 203 -0.43 -28.52 2.16
N ALA A 204 0.40 -28.47 1.11
CA ALA A 204 1.84 -28.34 1.21
C ALA A 204 2.31 -27.06 1.93
N ILE A 205 1.48 -26.02 2.03
CA ILE A 205 1.82 -24.79 2.76
C ILE A 205 2.03 -25.06 4.26
N ALA A 206 1.40 -26.10 4.82
CA ALA A 206 1.61 -26.51 6.20
C ALA A 206 3.08 -26.88 6.52
N ALA A 207 3.87 -27.28 5.50
CA ALA A 207 5.30 -27.55 5.67
C ALA A 207 6.10 -26.29 6.05
N MET A 208 5.55 -25.09 5.81
CA MET A 208 6.11 -23.82 6.29
C MET A 208 5.78 -23.56 7.78
N GLY A 209 5.07 -24.49 8.43
CA GLY A 209 4.72 -24.48 9.85
C GLY A 209 3.47 -23.68 10.20
N CYS A 210 2.74 -23.13 9.23
CA CYS A 210 1.45 -22.48 9.49
C CYS A 210 0.32 -23.52 9.67
N GLN A 211 -0.69 -23.15 10.45
CA GLN A 211 -1.96 -23.88 10.50
C GLN A 211 -2.80 -23.58 9.25
N ILE A 212 -3.66 -24.51 8.85
CA ILE A 212 -4.60 -24.31 7.74
C ILE A 212 -6.02 -24.34 8.30
N SER A 213 -6.84 -23.36 7.92
CA SER A 213 -8.28 -23.39 8.10
C SER A 213 -8.98 -23.13 6.77
N HIS A 214 -10.12 -23.78 6.55
CA HIS A 214 -10.99 -23.50 5.41
C HIS A 214 -12.26 -22.74 5.82
N ASN A 215 -12.33 -22.29 7.07
CA ASN A 215 -13.43 -21.50 7.57
C ASN A 215 -12.88 -20.27 8.30
N LEU A 216 -13.18 -19.09 7.74
CA LEU A 216 -12.76 -17.83 8.33
C LEU A 216 -13.39 -17.61 9.71
N ASP A 217 -14.64 -18.03 9.88
CA ASP A 217 -15.40 -17.76 11.09
C ASP A 217 -14.84 -18.48 12.32
N ASP A 218 -14.19 -19.63 12.14
CA ASP A 218 -13.58 -20.42 13.21
C ASP A 218 -12.29 -19.77 13.75
N VAL A 219 -11.72 -18.82 13.00
CA VAL A 219 -10.41 -18.23 13.29
C VAL A 219 -10.53 -16.83 13.87
N LEU A 220 -11.54 -16.05 13.46
CA LEU A 220 -11.66 -14.62 13.78
C LEU A 220 -11.63 -14.29 15.28
N GLY A 221 -12.21 -15.15 16.12
CA GLY A 221 -12.28 -14.95 17.57
C GLY A 221 -10.95 -15.17 18.30
N GLU A 222 -9.95 -15.74 17.63
CA GLU A 222 -8.72 -16.22 18.26
C GLU A 222 -7.44 -15.58 17.70
N VAL A 223 -7.57 -14.58 16.82
CA VAL A 223 -6.44 -13.93 16.14
C VAL A 223 -6.30 -12.46 16.48
N ASP A 224 -5.05 -12.02 16.62
CA ASP A 224 -4.71 -10.62 16.87
C ASP A 224 -4.65 -9.80 15.56
N VAL A 225 -4.33 -10.48 14.46
CA VAL A 225 -4.16 -9.86 13.15
C VAL A 225 -4.87 -10.66 12.05
N VAL A 226 -5.63 -9.98 11.20
CA VAL A 226 -6.19 -10.55 9.96
C VAL A 226 -5.60 -9.80 8.77
N ASN A 227 -4.78 -10.49 7.98
CA ASN A 227 -4.20 -10.00 6.73
C ASN A 227 -4.95 -10.58 5.53
N MET A 228 -5.75 -9.73 4.90
CA MET A 228 -6.57 -10.05 3.74
C MET A 228 -5.76 -9.94 2.45
N LEU A 229 -5.85 -10.98 1.61
CA LEU A 229 -5.17 -11.06 0.32
C LEU A 229 -6.13 -10.78 -0.84
N ARG A 230 -5.59 -10.17 -1.90
CA ARG A 230 -6.26 -10.10 -3.20
C ARG A 230 -6.17 -11.44 -3.92
N ILE A 231 -7.26 -11.85 -4.55
CA ILE A 231 -7.30 -12.96 -5.52
C ILE A 231 -6.48 -12.60 -6.77
N GLN A 232 -5.52 -13.44 -7.15
CA GLN A 232 -4.64 -13.16 -8.30
C GLN A 232 -5.25 -13.71 -9.59
N PHE A 233 -6.37 -13.14 -10.07
CA PHE A 233 -7.11 -13.62 -11.25
C PHE A 233 -6.21 -13.84 -12.47
N GLU A 234 -5.19 -13.00 -12.65
CA GLU A 234 -4.23 -13.11 -13.75
C GLU A 234 -3.33 -14.36 -13.70
N ARG A 235 -3.37 -15.12 -12.60
CA ARG A 235 -2.58 -16.35 -12.38
C ARG A 235 -3.44 -17.61 -12.44
N PHE A 236 -4.75 -17.46 -12.64
CA PHE A 236 -5.64 -18.60 -12.82
C PHE A 236 -5.44 -19.16 -14.23
N GLY A 237 -4.74 -20.29 -14.28
CA GLY A 237 -4.77 -21.18 -15.45
C GLY A 237 -6.01 -22.06 -15.40
N THR A 238 -5.81 -23.37 -15.27
CA THR A 238 -6.87 -24.38 -15.13
C THR A 238 -7.41 -24.54 -13.70
N ASN A 239 -6.92 -23.75 -12.74
CA ASN A 239 -7.32 -23.85 -11.34
C ASN A 239 -8.78 -23.41 -11.13
N LEU A 240 -9.52 -24.22 -10.37
CA LEU A 240 -10.92 -23.95 -10.05
C LEU A 240 -11.01 -22.83 -9.00
N PHE A 241 -11.54 -21.68 -9.41
CA PHE A 241 -11.93 -20.62 -8.48
C PHE A 241 -13.42 -20.77 -8.13
N PRO A 242 -13.82 -20.74 -6.84
CA PRO A 242 -15.23 -20.56 -6.50
C PRO A 242 -15.76 -19.26 -7.10
N SER A 243 -17.07 -19.11 -7.29
CA SER A 243 -17.55 -17.83 -7.84
C SER A 243 -17.13 -16.65 -6.94
N VAL A 244 -16.89 -15.47 -7.51
CA VAL A 244 -16.54 -14.25 -6.73
C VAL A 244 -17.55 -14.01 -5.60
N ARG A 245 -18.83 -14.26 -5.87
CA ARG A 245 -19.93 -14.13 -4.90
C ARG A 245 -19.79 -15.13 -3.74
N GLU A 246 -19.48 -16.37 -4.04
CA GLU A 246 -19.26 -17.41 -3.04
C GLU A 246 -18.02 -17.12 -2.20
N TYR A 247 -16.90 -16.77 -2.84
CA TYR A 247 -15.68 -16.40 -2.15
C TYR A 247 -15.90 -15.22 -1.20
N SER A 248 -16.57 -14.16 -1.67
CA SER A 248 -16.93 -13.01 -0.83
C SER A 248 -17.82 -13.40 0.35
N ARG A 249 -18.82 -14.26 0.11
CA ARG A 249 -19.73 -14.70 1.18
C ARG A 249 -18.99 -15.52 2.24
N LEU A 250 -18.08 -16.40 1.85
CA LEU A 250 -17.40 -17.34 2.76
C LEU A 250 -16.15 -16.73 3.42
N TYR A 251 -15.38 -15.93 2.69
CA TYR A 251 -14.06 -15.44 3.12
C TYR A 251 -13.95 -13.91 3.15
N GLY A 252 -14.99 -13.18 2.76
CA GLY A 252 -15.01 -11.71 2.86
C GLY A 252 -15.12 -11.26 4.31
N LEU A 253 -14.32 -10.28 4.71
CA LEU A 253 -14.39 -9.71 6.05
C LEU A 253 -15.51 -8.67 6.13
N THR A 254 -16.67 -9.07 6.64
CA THR A 254 -17.86 -8.22 6.78
C THR A 254 -17.95 -7.58 8.17
N ALA A 255 -18.78 -6.55 8.34
CA ALA A 255 -19.04 -5.95 9.65
C ALA A 255 -19.57 -6.97 10.67
N GLU A 256 -20.40 -7.92 10.25
CA GLU A 256 -20.92 -9.00 11.10
C GLU A 256 -19.82 -9.97 11.57
N ARG A 257 -18.83 -10.25 10.70
CA ARG A 257 -17.65 -11.03 11.05
C ARG A 257 -16.74 -10.28 12.03
N LEU A 258 -16.53 -8.98 11.81
CA LEU A 258 -15.74 -8.14 12.70
C LEU A 258 -16.34 -8.03 14.11
N LYS A 259 -17.68 -8.09 14.26
CA LYS A 259 -18.33 -8.18 15.57
C LYS A 259 -17.98 -9.46 16.36
N ARG A 260 -17.60 -10.54 15.66
CA ARG A 260 -17.18 -11.82 16.26
C ARG A 260 -15.67 -11.94 16.40
N ALA A 261 -14.91 -10.96 15.89
CA ALA A 261 -13.47 -10.98 15.99
C ALA A 261 -13.00 -10.69 17.42
N ALA A 262 -11.76 -11.05 17.73
CA ALA A 262 -11.13 -10.67 18.98
C ALA A 262 -11.21 -9.14 19.19
N PRO A 263 -11.42 -8.67 20.44
CA PRO A 263 -11.28 -7.25 20.76
C PRO A 263 -9.90 -6.71 20.33
N ASP A 264 -9.88 -5.51 19.77
CA ASP A 264 -8.68 -4.80 19.30
C ASP A 264 -7.94 -5.44 18.10
N ILE A 265 -8.62 -6.29 17.33
CA ILE A 265 -8.04 -6.92 16.14
C ILE A 265 -7.44 -5.90 15.16
N LEU A 266 -6.25 -6.22 14.63
CA LEU A 266 -5.60 -5.47 13.56
C LEU A 266 -5.99 -6.08 12.21
N VAL A 267 -6.58 -5.27 11.32
CA VAL A 267 -6.92 -5.72 9.97
C VAL A 267 -5.95 -5.10 8.96
N MET A 268 -5.39 -5.93 8.08
CA MET A 268 -4.42 -5.52 7.07
C MET A 268 -4.85 -5.98 5.69
N HIS A 269 -4.48 -5.22 4.65
CA HIS A 269 -4.70 -5.57 3.25
C HIS A 269 -3.64 -4.92 2.35
N GLN A 270 -3.10 -5.65 1.37
CA GLN A 270 -2.01 -5.18 0.50
C GLN A 270 -2.44 -4.13 -0.54
N VAL A 271 -3.66 -4.23 -1.09
CA VAL A 271 -4.19 -3.30 -2.11
C VAL A 271 -5.72 -3.19 -2.07
N CYS A 272 -6.32 -2.00 -2.00
CA CYS A 272 -7.79 -1.88 -1.92
C CYS A 272 -8.55 -2.16 -3.24
N HIS A 273 -7.87 -2.28 -4.37
CA HIS A 273 -8.52 -2.04 -5.65
C HIS A 273 -9.28 -3.23 -6.28
N GLU A 274 -9.20 -4.46 -5.75
CA GLU A 274 -9.85 -5.58 -6.45
C GLU A 274 -10.52 -6.58 -5.50
N PHE A 275 -11.85 -6.47 -5.47
CA PHE A 275 -12.82 -7.49 -5.10
C PHE A 275 -12.63 -8.17 -3.74
N MET A 276 -12.90 -7.42 -2.66
CA MET A 276 -13.43 -8.03 -1.43
C MET A 276 -14.91 -8.48 -1.58
N GLY A 277 -15.32 -8.80 -2.81
CA GLY A 277 -16.71 -9.00 -3.20
C GLY A 277 -17.55 -7.74 -3.18
N SER A 278 -18.76 -7.84 -3.72
CA SER A 278 -19.73 -6.75 -3.86
C SER A 278 -20.26 -6.19 -2.54
N ILE A 279 -19.65 -6.52 -1.40
CA ILE A 279 -20.13 -6.21 -0.05
C ILE A 279 -19.02 -5.77 0.93
N ALA A 280 -17.72 -6.00 0.70
CA ALA A 280 -16.72 -5.49 1.64
C ALA A 280 -16.24 -4.08 1.26
N THR A 281 -16.86 -3.14 1.97
CA THR A 281 -16.37 -1.80 2.34
C THR A 281 -16.02 -0.85 1.19
N PRO A 282 -17.06 -0.23 0.60
CA PRO A 282 -16.97 1.16 0.17
C PRO A 282 -16.85 2.04 1.42
N GLU A 283 -15.72 2.75 1.54
CA GLU A 283 -15.56 3.99 2.33
C GLU A 283 -16.41 4.11 3.61
N LEU A 284 -16.32 3.06 4.44
CA LEU A 284 -16.24 3.13 5.88
C LEU A 284 -16.04 4.52 6.48
N SER A 285 -17.06 5.20 7.02
CA SER A 285 -16.78 6.01 8.20
C SER A 285 -16.30 5.03 9.27
N PHE A 286 -14.98 4.96 9.46
CA PHE A 286 -14.28 3.89 10.18
C PHE A 286 -14.55 3.87 11.71
N ASP A 287 -15.35 4.82 12.21
CA ASP A 287 -15.81 4.97 13.58
C ASP A 287 -16.92 3.98 13.99
N ARG A 288 -17.45 3.19 13.04
CA ARG A 288 -18.57 2.26 13.27
C ARG A 288 -18.22 0.78 13.31
N ILE A 289 -16.93 0.42 13.28
CA ILE A 289 -16.48 -0.98 13.39
C ILE A 289 -16.18 -1.28 14.87
N PRO A 290 -17.05 -2.00 15.59
CA PRO A 290 -16.73 -2.43 16.94
C PRO A 290 -15.52 -3.39 16.88
N HIS A 291 -14.62 -3.28 17.87
CA HIS A 291 -13.48 -4.18 18.10
C HIS A 291 -12.26 -4.06 17.16
N ALA A 292 -12.26 -3.27 16.08
CA ALA A 292 -11.08 -3.11 15.23
C ALA A 292 -10.19 -1.93 15.69
N ARG A 293 -8.91 -2.20 16.00
CA ARG A 293 -7.96 -1.17 16.44
C ARG A 293 -7.44 -0.31 15.29
N LEU A 294 -7.37 -0.87 14.08
CA LEU A 294 -6.91 -0.21 12.86
C LEU A 294 -7.13 -1.08 11.61
N LEU A 295 -7.56 -0.47 10.51
CA LEU A 295 -7.55 -1.06 9.18
C LEU A 295 -6.38 -0.47 8.36
N ILE A 296 -5.46 -1.33 7.91
CA ILE A 296 -4.33 -0.91 7.09
C ILE A 296 -4.60 -1.33 5.66
N ILE A 297 -5.01 -0.34 4.89
CA ILE A 297 -5.15 -0.42 3.46
C ILE A 297 -3.81 -0.04 2.87
N GLY A 298 -3.24 -0.88 2.00
CA GLY A 298 -2.02 -0.52 1.28
C GLY A 298 -2.13 0.87 0.63
N ASP A 299 -1.09 1.68 0.85
CA ASP A 299 -0.90 3.12 0.62
C ASP A 299 -1.42 4.09 1.71
N TYR A 300 -0.50 4.58 2.55
CA TYR A 300 -0.70 5.81 3.32
C TYR A 300 0.56 6.69 3.36
N HIS A 301 0.64 7.69 2.47
CA HIS A 301 1.79 8.61 2.36
C HIS A 301 1.43 10.11 2.29
N LYS A 302 0.42 10.57 3.07
CA LYS A 302 0.41 11.94 3.64
C LYS A 302 -0.60 12.08 4.80
N ARG A 303 -0.17 12.75 5.89
CA ARG A 303 -0.98 13.01 7.10
C ARG A 303 -2.13 13.98 6.81
N VAL A 304 -3.38 13.53 6.97
CA VAL A 304 -4.43 14.34 7.58
C VAL A 304 -4.85 13.60 8.84
N LYS A 305 -4.37 14.07 10.00
CA LYS A 305 -4.78 13.56 11.31
C LYS A 305 -5.96 14.42 11.74
N LEU A 306 -7.19 13.96 11.53
CA LEU A 306 -8.35 14.62 12.12
C LEU A 306 -8.63 13.93 13.46
N GLU A 307 -8.22 14.59 14.54
CA GLU A 307 -8.67 14.24 15.89
C GLU A 307 -10.01 14.94 16.11
N THR A 308 -11.09 14.16 16.24
CA THR A 308 -12.41 14.70 16.59
C THR A 308 -13.00 13.93 17.77
N ARG A 309 -14.12 14.41 18.30
CA ARG A 309 -14.85 13.77 19.40
C ARG A 309 -16.21 13.29 18.90
N GLY A 310 -16.59 12.07 19.26
CA GLY A 310 -17.92 11.53 18.98
C GLY A 310 -18.99 12.19 19.86
N ALA A 311 -20.26 11.92 19.57
CA ALA A 311 -21.42 12.42 20.34
C ALA A 311 -21.43 11.99 21.81
N HIS A 312 -20.61 11.00 22.20
CA HIS A 312 -20.43 10.53 23.58
C HIS A 312 -19.03 10.85 24.15
N GLY A 313 -18.29 11.79 23.52
CA GLY A 313 -17.02 12.33 24.05
C GLY A 313 -15.78 11.47 23.79
N GLN A 314 -15.91 10.31 23.14
CA GLN A 314 -14.77 9.45 22.78
C GLN A 314 -13.88 10.09 21.72
N LYS A 315 -12.57 9.87 21.81
CA LYS A 315 -11.59 10.33 20.81
C LYS A 315 -11.73 9.51 19.52
N LEU A 316 -11.90 10.19 18.41
CA LEU A 316 -11.99 9.61 17.06
C LEU A 316 -10.75 10.02 16.24
N MET A 317 -10.20 9.07 15.49
CA MET A 317 -9.12 9.29 14.53
C MET A 317 -9.62 8.93 13.13
N VAL A 318 -9.73 9.92 12.25
CA VAL A 318 -10.22 9.75 10.88
C VAL A 318 -9.05 9.78 9.90
N LEU A 319 -9.00 8.81 8.97
CA LEU A 319 -8.02 8.73 7.88
C LEU A 319 -8.75 8.75 6.53
N SER A 320 -8.51 9.77 5.71
CA SER A 320 -9.02 9.86 4.33
C SER A 320 -7.93 9.44 3.32
N PRO A 321 -8.21 8.56 2.34
CA PRO A 321 -7.28 8.23 1.27
C PRO A 321 -7.37 9.28 0.14
N GLY A 322 -6.46 10.25 0.13
CA GLY A 322 -6.27 11.15 -1.01
C GLY A 322 -5.27 10.56 -2.01
N SER A 323 -5.55 10.69 -3.31
CA SER A 323 -4.58 10.50 -4.38
C SER A 323 -3.36 11.42 -4.18
N THR A 324 -2.15 10.89 -4.30
CA THR A 324 -0.92 11.69 -4.24
C THR A 324 -0.45 12.02 -5.66
N ASN A 325 -0.48 13.30 -6.01
CA ASN A 325 0.20 13.93 -7.16
C ASN A 325 -0.06 13.30 -8.55
N LEU A 326 -1.31 13.30 -9.01
CA LEU A 326 -1.52 13.58 -10.42
C LEU A 326 -1.49 15.11 -10.57
N ARG A 327 -0.54 15.63 -11.36
CA ARG A 327 -0.64 16.99 -11.91
C ARG A 327 -1.77 17.11 -12.96
N GLU A 328 -2.60 16.08 -13.10
CA GLU A 328 -3.87 16.08 -13.82
C GLU A 328 -4.98 15.65 -12.86
N ILE A 329 -5.89 16.56 -12.52
CA ILE A 329 -7.14 16.17 -11.86
C ILE A 329 -8.06 15.62 -12.95
N SER A 330 -7.92 14.35 -13.33
CA SER A 330 -8.94 13.69 -14.15
C SER A 330 -9.96 13.03 -13.24
N GLU A 331 -11.17 13.59 -13.20
CA GLU A 331 -12.29 12.94 -12.51
C GLU A 331 -12.90 11.88 -13.43
N GLN A 332 -12.89 10.61 -13.00
CA GLN A 332 -13.54 9.52 -13.73
C GLN A 332 -15.07 9.70 -13.76
N ARG A 333 -15.71 9.11 -14.80
CA ARG A 333 -17.17 9.12 -15.00
C ARG A 333 -17.92 8.55 -13.79
N ASP A 334 -19.16 9.02 -13.61
CA ASP A 334 -20.15 8.71 -12.57
C ASP A 334 -19.73 7.66 -11.53
N LYS A 335 -19.52 8.13 -10.31
CA LYS A 335 -19.06 7.32 -9.18
C LYS A 335 -20.26 6.73 -8.48
N VAL A 336 -20.13 5.50 -7.98
CA VAL A 336 -21.13 4.88 -7.12
C VAL A 336 -20.64 4.95 -5.69
N VAL A 337 -21.41 5.56 -4.82
CA VAL A 337 -21.14 5.59 -3.38
C VAL A 337 -22.21 4.84 -2.61
N PHE A 338 -21.80 4.31 -1.48
CA PHE A 338 -22.64 3.53 -0.59
C PHE A 338 -22.75 4.28 0.73
N ILE A 339 -23.97 4.59 1.13
CA ILE A 339 -24.30 5.33 2.34
C ILE A 339 -24.72 4.30 3.39
N LEU A 340 -23.93 4.14 4.46
CA LEU A 340 -24.29 3.28 5.60
C LEU A 340 -24.94 4.12 6.71
N TYR A 341 -26.19 3.84 7.03
CA TYR A 341 -26.92 4.48 8.14
C TYR A 341 -26.61 3.80 9.49
N GLU A 342 -26.99 4.44 10.60
CA GLU A 342 -26.70 3.94 11.97
C GLU A 342 -27.39 2.61 12.28
N ASP A 343 -28.51 2.33 11.62
CA ASP A 343 -29.25 1.08 11.68
C ASP A 343 -28.64 -0.03 10.80
N LEU A 344 -27.45 0.20 10.23
CA LEU A 344 -26.75 -0.69 9.31
C LEU A 344 -27.42 -0.86 7.94
N SER A 345 -28.43 -0.06 7.61
CA SER A 345 -28.98 -0.03 6.25
C SER A 345 -28.01 0.64 5.27
N VAL A 346 -27.96 0.13 4.04
CA VAL A 346 -27.06 0.65 2.99
C VAL A 346 -27.90 1.21 1.83
N LYS A 347 -27.66 2.47 1.46
CA LYS A 347 -28.21 3.08 0.25
C LYS A 347 -27.12 3.30 -0.79
N VAL A 348 -27.35 2.82 -2.00
CA VAL A 348 -26.47 3.08 -3.14
C VAL A 348 -26.90 4.39 -3.80
N ALA A 349 -25.99 5.35 -3.89
CA ALA A 349 -26.20 6.62 -4.56
C ALA A 349 -25.17 6.81 -5.66
N ARG A 350 -25.59 7.33 -6.81
CA ARG A 350 -24.67 7.73 -7.87
C ARG A 350 -24.25 9.17 -7.64
N ILE A 351 -22.96 9.41 -7.55
CA ILE A 351 -22.38 10.75 -7.61
C ILE A 351 -22.06 11.03 -9.08
N PRO A 352 -22.76 11.98 -9.71
CA PRO A 352 -22.40 12.40 -11.05
C PRO A 352 -20.99 13.00 -11.05
N THR A 353 -20.30 12.86 -12.17
CA THR A 353 -18.99 13.53 -12.40
C THR A 353 -19.09 15.01 -12.00
N ARG A 354 -18.20 15.51 -11.15
CA ARG A 354 -18.26 16.91 -10.73
C ARG A 354 -17.71 17.77 -11.86
N GLN A 355 -18.18 19.00 -11.91
CA GLN A 355 -17.68 19.96 -12.87
C GLN A 355 -16.25 20.34 -12.50
N VAL A 356 -15.33 20.16 -13.46
CA VAL A 356 -13.97 20.67 -13.36
C VAL A 356 -13.95 22.03 -14.04
N ILE A 357 -13.56 23.06 -13.29
CA ILE A 357 -13.39 24.42 -13.79
C ILE A 357 -11.90 24.65 -13.99
N GLU A 358 -11.52 24.91 -15.23
CA GLU A 358 -10.17 25.31 -15.61
C GLU A 358 -10.18 26.81 -15.95
N PRO A 359 -9.91 27.70 -14.98
CA PRO A 359 -9.71 29.11 -15.27
C PRO A 359 -8.60 29.32 -16.31
N PRO A 360 -8.69 30.38 -17.15
CA PRO A 360 -7.67 30.69 -18.14
C PRO A 360 -6.30 30.94 -17.50
N ASP A 361 -5.22 30.69 -18.27
CA ASP A 361 -3.83 30.78 -17.79
C ASP A 361 -3.42 32.17 -17.24
N LEU A 362 -4.18 33.22 -17.55
CA LEU A 362 -4.08 34.56 -16.95
C LEU A 362 -5.46 34.99 -16.44
N LEU A 363 -5.57 35.14 -15.11
CA LEU A 363 -6.73 35.75 -14.46
C LEU A 363 -6.44 37.24 -14.24
N MET A 364 -7.22 38.11 -14.88
CA MET A 364 -7.25 39.56 -14.57
C MET A 364 -8.20 39.78 -13.39
N GLU A 365 -8.05 40.90 -12.65
CA GLU A 365 -8.83 41.18 -11.42
C GLU A 365 -10.35 41.11 -11.65
N GLU A 366 -10.83 41.69 -12.76
CA GLU A 366 -12.24 41.61 -13.20
C GLU A 366 -12.68 40.16 -13.50
N SER A 367 -11.79 39.33 -14.05
CA SER A 367 -12.06 37.91 -14.36
C SER A 367 -12.06 37.00 -13.11
N VAL A 368 -11.54 37.49 -11.98
CA VAL A 368 -11.58 36.77 -10.70
C VAL A 368 -12.95 36.95 -10.05
N GLU A 369 -13.54 38.15 -10.13
CA GLU A 369 -14.88 38.41 -9.59
C GLU A 369 -15.94 37.57 -10.32
N ASP A 370 -15.90 37.53 -11.65
CA ASP A 370 -16.79 36.66 -12.46
C ASP A 370 -16.64 35.18 -12.09
N LEU A 371 -15.40 34.71 -11.89
CA LEU A 371 -15.13 33.33 -11.48
C LEU A 371 -15.68 33.03 -10.08
N LEU A 372 -15.64 33.99 -9.15
CA LEU A 372 -16.19 33.84 -7.81
C LEU A 372 -17.73 33.76 -7.83
N GLU A 373 -18.40 34.55 -8.66
CA GLU A 373 -19.86 34.48 -8.85
C GLU A 373 -20.30 33.14 -9.47
N ASP A 374 -19.58 32.67 -10.49
CA ASP A 374 -19.79 31.35 -11.09
C ASP A 374 -19.61 30.23 -10.05
N LEU A 375 -18.61 30.36 -9.17
CA LEU A 375 -18.35 29.40 -8.11
C LEU A 375 -19.44 29.37 -7.06
N ASP A 376 -19.94 30.54 -6.62
CA ASP A 376 -21.03 30.62 -5.65
C ASP A 376 -22.32 30.00 -6.21
N THR A 377 -22.58 30.19 -7.50
CA THR A 377 -23.68 29.53 -8.21
C THR A 377 -23.50 28.00 -8.22
N LEU A 378 -22.31 27.52 -8.56
CA LEU A 378 -22.02 26.08 -8.59
C LEU A 378 -22.01 25.42 -7.21
N ILE A 379 -21.59 26.14 -6.17
CA ILE A 379 -21.67 25.69 -4.77
C ILE A 379 -23.13 25.58 -4.32
N SER A 380 -23.97 26.55 -4.70
CA SER A 380 -25.42 26.53 -4.43
C SER A 380 -26.10 25.35 -5.13
N ASP A 381 -25.77 25.10 -6.39
CA ASP A 381 -26.22 23.94 -7.14
C ASP A 381 -25.74 22.61 -6.52
N ALA A 382 -24.50 22.58 -6.02
CA ALA A 382 -23.97 21.43 -5.31
C ALA A 382 -24.76 21.13 -4.03
N GLN A 383 -25.18 22.15 -3.27
CA GLN A 383 -26.05 21.99 -2.10
C GLN A 383 -27.40 21.39 -2.47
N ILE A 384 -28.03 21.87 -3.54
CA ILE A 384 -29.32 21.34 -4.01
C ILE A 384 -29.19 19.89 -4.46
N LYS A 385 -28.14 19.55 -5.22
CA LYS A 385 -27.85 18.17 -5.67
C LYS A 385 -27.59 17.24 -4.48
N ALA A 386 -26.83 17.71 -3.50
CA ALA A 386 -26.52 16.97 -2.27
C ALA A 386 -27.78 16.67 -1.44
N VAL A 387 -28.66 17.65 -1.25
CA VAL A 387 -29.94 17.47 -0.56
C VAL A 387 -30.85 16.49 -1.29
N ARG A 388 -30.97 16.59 -2.63
CA ARG A 388 -31.75 15.64 -3.45
C ARG A 388 -31.20 14.22 -3.39
N ALA A 389 -29.88 14.05 -3.36
CA ALA A 389 -29.23 12.75 -3.29
C ALA A 389 -29.20 12.16 -1.87
N GLY A 390 -29.37 12.99 -0.84
CA GLY A 390 -29.16 12.62 0.57
C GLY A 390 -27.69 12.36 0.88
N LEU A 391 -26.79 13.16 0.31
CA LEU A 391 -25.34 13.02 0.39
C LEU A 391 -24.70 14.29 0.97
N PRO A 392 -23.48 14.20 1.56
CA PRO A 392 -22.70 15.38 1.95
C PRO A 392 -22.46 16.34 0.77
N VAL A 393 -22.50 17.65 1.04
CA VAL A 393 -22.33 18.70 0.01
C VAL A 393 -20.95 18.66 -0.62
N GLU A 394 -19.94 18.27 0.14
CA GLU A 394 -18.53 18.16 -0.28
C GLU A 394 -18.35 17.22 -1.48
N LEU A 395 -19.24 16.23 -1.62
CA LEU A 395 -19.22 15.26 -2.72
C LEU A 395 -19.78 15.83 -4.03
N HIS A 396 -20.42 16.99 -3.99
CA HIS A 396 -21.02 17.66 -5.15
C HIS A 396 -20.34 18.99 -5.50
N ARG A 397 -19.43 19.49 -4.64
CA ARG A 397 -18.73 20.76 -4.87
C ARG A 397 -17.86 20.70 -6.13
N PRO A 398 -17.79 21.77 -6.93
CA PRO A 398 -16.95 21.82 -8.12
C PRO A 398 -15.46 21.66 -7.76
N ILE A 399 -14.68 21.14 -8.71
CA ILE A 399 -13.22 21.08 -8.62
C ILE A 399 -12.66 22.26 -9.41
N ILE A 400 -11.79 23.05 -8.79
CA ILE A 400 -11.12 24.17 -9.46
C ILE A 400 -9.67 23.81 -9.73
N TYR A 401 -9.23 23.94 -10.97
CA TYR A 401 -7.84 23.74 -11.38
C TYR A 401 -7.15 25.07 -11.64
N VAL A 402 -6.31 25.52 -10.71
CA VAL A 402 -5.55 26.78 -10.88
C VAL A 402 -4.11 26.48 -11.24
N ARG A 403 -3.67 26.91 -12.42
CA ARG A 403 -2.25 26.88 -12.84
C ARG A 403 -1.60 28.20 -12.45
N TYR A 404 -0.57 28.16 -11.60
CA TYR A 404 0.21 29.35 -11.25
C TYR A 404 1.54 29.38 -12.01
N HIS A 405 1.85 30.51 -12.64
CA HIS A 405 3.16 30.79 -13.21
C HIS A 405 3.88 31.84 -12.35
N ARG A 406 5.04 31.48 -11.79
CA ARG A 406 5.85 32.40 -10.98
C ARG A 406 6.97 32.98 -11.83
N ARG A 407 6.90 34.26 -12.18
CA ARG A 407 7.99 35.01 -12.84
C ARG A 407 8.53 36.05 -11.85
N LEU A 408 9.78 35.92 -11.44
CA LEU A 408 10.46 36.96 -10.65
C LEU A 408 10.83 38.12 -11.57
N VAL A 409 10.19 39.26 -11.38
CA VAL A 409 10.59 40.56 -11.95
C VAL A 409 10.92 41.48 -10.77
N GLY A 410 11.99 42.25 -10.87
CA GLY A 410 12.69 42.88 -9.74
C GLY A 410 11.86 43.69 -8.73
N LYS A 411 12.44 43.77 -7.52
CA LYS A 411 12.00 44.32 -6.22
C LYS A 411 10.98 43.47 -5.45
N GLU A 412 11.20 43.42 -4.13
CA GLU A 412 10.77 42.38 -3.18
C GLU A 412 9.30 41.97 -3.28
N PRO A 413 9.00 40.65 -3.14
CA PRO A 413 7.63 40.17 -3.10
C PRO A 413 6.94 40.63 -1.81
N ARG A 414 5.90 41.48 -1.94
CA ARG A 414 4.87 41.64 -0.90
C ARG A 414 3.80 40.58 -1.11
N LEU A 415 3.45 39.85 -0.05
CA LEU A 415 2.25 39.03 0.00
C LEU A 415 1.03 39.96 -0.03
N LEU A 416 0.20 39.85 -1.08
CA LEU A 416 -1.17 40.35 -1.03
C LEU A 416 -1.99 39.36 -0.18
N LYS A 417 -2.87 39.93 0.64
CA LYS A 417 -3.60 39.24 1.71
C LYS A 417 -4.69 38.34 1.17
#